data_AF-A0AAV6CIT1-F1
#
_entry.id   AF-A0AAV6CIT1-F1
#
_cell.length_a   1.000
_cell.length_b   1.000
_cell.length_c   1.000
_cell.angle_alpha   90.00
_cell.angle_beta   90.00
_cell.angle_gamma   90.00
#
_symmetry.space_group_name_H-M   'P 1'
#
loop_
_entity.id
_entity.type
_entity.pdbx_description
1 polymer ?
#
loop_
_entity_poly.entity_id
_entity_poly.type
_entity_poly.pdbx_seq_one_letter_code
_entity_poly.pdbx_strand_id
1 'polypeptide(L)' 'MNASNEDSRSELIEFVLAQAAEQPVCKRARLYRQLATLCDEPTEKQSLLRLSETLETAEARCREFTFNFAHRHA' A
#
# COMPACT_ATOMS: atom_id res chain seq x y z
N MET A 1 1.28 10.26 -31.41
CA MET A 1 -0.07 9.77 -31.03
C MET A 1 0.11 8.81 -29.87
N ASN A 2 -0.10 9.23 -28.61
CA ASN A 2 -0.05 8.36 -27.41
C ASN A 2 -0.69 9.00 -26.16
N ALA A 3 -0.96 10.31 -26.15
CA ALA A 3 -1.50 11.05 -25.01
C ALA A 3 -2.76 10.40 -24.39
N SER A 4 -3.73 9.97 -25.21
CA SER A 4 -4.99 9.41 -24.70
C SER A 4 -4.83 8.11 -23.89
N ASN A 5 -3.76 7.34 -24.13
CA ASN A 5 -3.52 6.08 -23.42
C ASN A 5 -2.78 6.32 -22.09
N GLU A 6 -1.98 7.39 -22.03
CA GLU A 6 -1.27 7.83 -20.84
C GLU A 6 -2.23 8.51 -19.85
N ASP A 7 -3.16 9.32 -20.37
CA ASP A 7 -4.23 9.95 -19.58
C ASP A 7 -5.12 8.89 -18.90
N SER A 8 -5.55 7.86 -19.65
CA SER A 8 -6.37 6.76 -19.11
C SER A 8 -5.66 5.96 -18.02
N ARG A 9 -4.33 5.81 -18.12
CA ARG A 9 -3.52 5.08 -17.13
C ARG A 9 -3.37 5.90 -15.85
N SER A 10 -3.13 7.20 -15.98
CA SER A 10 -3.03 8.11 -14.83
C SER A 10 -4.36 8.18 -14.07
N GLU A 11 -5.49 8.30 -14.76
CA GLU A 11 -6.83 8.25 -14.15
C GLU A 11 -7.08 6.95 -13.39
N LEU A 12 -6.66 5.81 -13.95
CA LEU A 12 -6.78 4.51 -13.28
C LEU A 12 -5.92 4.46 -12.00
N ILE A 13 -4.68 4.96 -12.05
CA ILE A 13 -3.78 5.00 -10.90
C ILE A 13 -4.39 5.88 -9.80
N GLU A 14 -4.87 7.08 -10.13
CA GLU A 14 -5.53 7.98 -9.19
C GLU A 14 -6.77 7.34 -8.56
N PHE A 15 -7.61 6.69 -9.35
CA PHE A 15 -8.78 5.97 -8.87
C PHE A 15 -8.40 4.85 -7.89
N VAL A 16 -7.40 4.03 -8.23
CA VAL A 16 -6.94 2.93 -7.37
C VAL A 16 -6.33 3.48 -6.08
N LEU A 17 -5.59 4.59 -6.13
CA LEU A 17 -5.03 5.24 -4.95
C LEU A 17 -6.12 5.79 -4.02
N ALA A 18 -7.16 6.42 -4.58
CA ALA A 18 -8.30 6.90 -3.82
C ALA A 18 -9.02 5.74 -3.10
N GLN A 19 -9.25 4.64 -3.80
CA GLN A 19 -9.90 3.44 -3.24
C GLN A 19 -9.01 2.69 -2.25
N ALA A 20 -7.68 2.73 -2.42
CA ALA A 20 -6.76 2.06 -1.52
C ALA A 20 -6.93 2.54 -0.08
N ALA A 21 -7.21 3.83 0.15
CA ALA A 21 -7.39 4.38 1.51
C ALA A 21 -8.47 3.65 2.34
N GLU A 22 -9.49 3.08 1.69
CA GLU A 22 -10.61 2.39 2.33
C GLU A 22 -10.34 0.89 2.54
N GLN A 23 -9.25 0.35 1.99
CA GLN A 23 -8.95 -1.07 2.07
C GLN A 23 -8.19 -1.44 3.35
N PRO A 24 -8.29 -2.70 3.82
CA PRO A 24 -7.41 -3.24 4.85
C PRO A 24 -5.92 -3.07 4.51
N VAL A 25 -5.08 -2.89 5.53
CA VAL A 25 -3.63 -2.63 5.41
C VAL A 25 -2.92 -3.62 4.49
N CYS A 26 -3.19 -4.91 4.62
CA CYS A 26 -2.58 -5.95 3.80
C CYS A 26 -2.93 -5.80 2.30
N LYS A 27 -4.17 -5.40 1.98
CA LYS A 27 -4.59 -5.13 0.61
C LYS A 27 -3.97 -3.83 0.08
N ARG A 28 -3.87 -2.79 0.92
CA ARG A 28 -3.20 -1.53 0.58
C ARG A 28 -1.74 -1.72 0.20
N ALA A 29 -0.99 -2.47 1.00
CA ALA A 29 0.40 -2.79 0.71
C ALA A 29 0.54 -3.48 -0.65
N ARG A 30 -0.30 -4.51 -0.89
CA ARG A 30 -0.32 -5.21 -2.18
C ARG A 30 -0.65 -4.29 -3.35
N LEU A 31 -1.63 -3.39 -3.20
CA LEU A 31 -1.99 -2.42 -4.23
C LEU A 31 -0.83 -1.47 -4.54
N TYR A 32 -0.16 -0.90 -3.53
CA TYR A 32 1.00 -0.04 -3.78
C TYR A 32 2.14 -0.76 -4.49
N ARG A 33 2.42 -2.02 -4.10
CA ARG A 33 3.43 -2.83 -4.81
C ARG A 33 3.05 -3.08 -6.27
N GLN A 34 1.78 -3.35 -6.56
CA GLN A 34 1.31 -3.56 -7.94
C GLN A 34 1.35 -2.26 -8.75
N LEU A 35 0.93 -1.13 -8.18
CA LEU A 35 1.03 0.17 -8.83
C LEU A 35 2.49 0.53 -9.16
N ALA A 36 3.43 0.21 -8.28
CA ALA A 36 4.86 0.42 -8.53
C ALA A 36 5.40 -0.37 -9.74
N THR A 37 4.72 -1.43 -10.17
CA THR A 37 5.07 -2.17 -11.41
C THR A 37 4.53 -1.52 -12.69
N LEU A 38 3.55 -0.62 -12.55
CA LEU A 38 2.90 0.10 -13.64
C LEU A 38 3.45 1.52 -13.83
N CYS A 39 4.14 2.06 -12.81
CA CYS A 39 4.83 3.34 -12.88
C CYS A 39 6.14 3.23 -13.68
N ASP A 40 6.27 4.07 -14.71
CA ASP A 40 7.51 4.25 -15.46
C ASP A 40 8.47 5.25 -14.76
N GLU A 41 7.93 6.12 -13.90
CA GLU A 41 8.70 7.14 -13.18
C GLU A 41 9.42 6.54 -11.95
N PRO A 42 10.78 6.57 -11.89
CA PRO A 42 11.54 5.91 -10.83
C PRO A 42 11.22 6.44 -9.42
N THR A 43 10.99 7.74 -9.30
CA THR A 43 10.73 8.41 -8.02
C THR A 43 9.39 7.98 -7.44
N GLU A 44 8.35 7.91 -8.27
CA GLU A 44 7.01 7.48 -7.87
C GLU A 44 7.00 5.98 -7.52
N LYS A 45 7.66 5.16 -8.34
CA LYS A 45 7.86 3.75 -8.07
C LYS A 45 8.51 3.51 -6.71
N GLN A 46 9.60 4.21 -6.41
CA GLN A 46 10.29 4.08 -5.12
C GLN A 46 9.39 4.51 -3.95
N SER A 47 8.60 5.57 -4.13
CA SER A 47 7.65 6.04 -3.13
C SER A 47 6.57 5.00 -2.82
N LEU A 48 5.98 4.38 -3.84
CA LEU A 48 4.98 3.32 -3.70
C LEU A 48 5.55 2.07 -3.02
N LEU A 49 6.76 1.66 -3.38
CA LEU A 49 7.43 0.53 -2.74
C LEU A 49 7.68 0.81 -1.25
N ARG A 50 8.18 1.99 -0.92
CA ARG A 50 8.41 2.41 0.47
C ARG A 50 7.12 2.42 1.30
N LEU A 51 6.00 2.87 0.72
CA LEU A 51 4.70 2.83 1.37
C LEU A 51 4.23 1.39 1.61
N SER A 52 4.41 0.50 0.63
CA SER A 52 4.12 -0.94 0.79
C SER A 52 4.92 -1.54 1.95
N GLU A 53 6.24 -1.34 1.97
CA GLU A 53 7.13 -1.88 3.00
C GLU A 53 6.79 -1.36 4.41
N THR A 54 6.45 -0.07 4.50
CA THR A 54 6.05 0.57 5.77
C THR A 54 4.79 -0.09 6.33
N LEU A 55 3.79 -0.32 5.48
CA LEU A 55 2.54 -0.96 5.88
C LEU A 55 2.74 -2.41 6.31
N GLU A 56 3.52 -3.18 5.57
CA GLU A 56 3.82 -4.59 5.91
C GLU A 56 4.60 -4.69 7.21
N THR A 57 5.59 -3.81 7.41
CA THR A 57 6.36 -3.75 8.66
C THR A 57 5.45 -3.41 9.84
N ALA A 58 4.57 -2.43 9.69
CA ALA A 58 3.61 -2.08 10.74
C ALA A 58 2.66 -3.24 11.06
N GLU A 59 2.12 -3.91 10.03
CA GLU A 59 1.25 -5.08 10.21
C GLU A 59 1.98 -6.24 10.91
N ALA A 60 3.21 -6.54 10.51
CA ALA A 60 4.03 -7.57 11.16
C ALA A 60 4.22 -7.26 12.65
N ARG A 61 4.62 -6.03 12.97
CA ARG A 61 4.79 -5.57 14.36
C ARG A 61 3.50 -5.64 15.18
N CYS A 62 2.35 -5.31 14.59
CA CYS A 62 1.05 -5.43 15.25
C CYS A 62 0.68 -6.89 15.54
N ARG A 63 1.04 -7.83 14.64
CA ARG A 63 0.81 -9.26 14.85
C ARG A 63 1.75 -9.87 15.89
N GLU A 64 3.00 -9.41 15.92
CA GLU A 64 3.99 -9.81 16.92
C GLU A 64 3.66 -9.26 18.32
N PHE A 65 2.91 -8.16 18.38
CA PHE A 65 2.42 -7.59 19.63
C PHE A 65 1.37 -8.51 20.27
N THR A 66 1.85 -9.52 21.00
CA THR A 66 1.01 -10.36 21.86
C THR A 66 0.71 -9.59 23.13
N PHE A 67 -0.57 -9.28 23.39
CA PHE A 67 -0.97 -8.77 24.69
C PHE A 67 -0.75 -9.87 25.73
N ASN A 68 0.37 -9.82 26.45
CA ASN A 68 0.53 -10.55 27.69
C ASN A 68 -0.32 -9.85 28.76
N PHE A 69 -1.63 -10.04 28.69
CA PHE A 69 -2.48 -9.87 29.87
C PHE A 69 -2.10 -11.00 30.82
N ALA A 70 -1.04 -10.77 31.60
CA ALA A 70 -0.80 -11.56 32.79
C ALA A 70 -2.12 -11.55 33.55
N HIS A 71 -2.71 -12.74 33.71
CA HIS A 71 -3.89 -13.00 34.51
C HIS A 71 -3.66 -12.36 35.89
N ARG A 72 -4.11 -11.11 36.06
CA ARG A 72 -4.14 -10.46 37.35
C ARG A 72 -5.32 -11.09 38.05
N HIS A 73 -5.03 -12.15 38.78
CA HIS A 73 -5.93 -12.82 39.71
C HIS A 73 -6.82 -11.80 40.43
N ALA A 74 -8.13 -12.04 40.37
CA ALA A 74 -9.07 -11.69 41.41
C ALA A 74 -9.91 -12.94 41.67
#